data_AF-G6E8W6-F1
#
_entry.id   AF-G6E8W6-F1
#
_cell.length_a   1.000
_cell.length_b   1.000
_cell.length_c   1.000
_cell.angle_alpha   90.00
_cell.angle_beta   90.00
_cell.angle_gamma   90.00
#
_symmetry.space_group_name_H-M   'P 1'
#
loop_
_entity.id
_entity.type
_entity.pdbx_description
1 polymer ?
#
loop_
_entity_poly.entity_id
_entity_poly.type
_entity_poly.pdbx_seq_one_letter_code
_entity_poly.pdbx_strand_id
1 'polypeptide(L)'
;MENGQISSASSGTDHDSSANKARAADHLLTTGDPAAPWAPDLIIYHDKCADGIVAAWACWRRWGNRPAYIACNYGHTPPYAEAMGCNVLIVDFSFPADELRAMIEAGAQSIVILDHHKTAQAALAPFQVFADRPERFTPAVAASMINDLQIGGYPPILALFDMNRSGARMAWDFASHFTFTPLLVQLAEQYDLWRFVPGTHSPAEALHVEIQAGDMTVERMEVLDGQLTAGDGPIERGRAILRWKDQLVQEIAARAHLRTVAGVEGVIAVECPYSLVSAVGHYLLDQHPAAPFAAISVSGEKSVTWSLRSHDDRTDVSEVAKSMGGGGHRNAAGFREGKTLNQVCEALAAKVAQQGADLVYQAKMLERVRDGLVFMDELEDEGDRVYFGSSNHADHFRDLDRDIRAWDFERAVVPAEDRDLYAEMRALRAENDRLREMLENPPKHRYWRPGEPDCPPELKAGNGELHTLRCKACGQDNPRDQICRAGLGEQ
;
A
#
# COMPACT_ATOMS: atom_id res chain seq x y z
N MET A 1 -39.39 -36.81 -60.71
CA MET A 1 -39.43 -35.84 -61.83
C MET A 1 -40.85 -35.31 -61.87
N GLU A 2 -41.06 -34.06 -61.49
CA GLU A 2 -42.01 -33.18 -62.15
C GLU A 2 -41.73 -31.76 -61.69
N ASN A 3 -41.50 -30.90 -62.69
CA ASN A 3 -41.08 -29.52 -62.60
C ASN A 3 -42.32 -28.62 -62.42
N GLY A 4 -42.15 -27.49 -61.73
CA GLY A 4 -43.17 -26.45 -61.65
C GLY A 4 -42.57 -25.11 -61.24
N GLN A 5 -42.18 -24.34 -62.24
CA GLN A 5 -41.48 -23.05 -62.19
C GLN A 5 -42.12 -22.00 -61.26
N ILE A 6 -41.24 -21.25 -60.58
CA ILE A 6 -41.53 -19.95 -59.98
C ILE A 6 -40.89 -18.88 -60.88
N SER A 7 -41.67 -17.89 -61.30
CA SER A 7 -41.16 -16.67 -61.94
C SER A 7 -41.79 -15.43 -61.32
N SER A 8 -40.91 -14.62 -60.71
CA SER A 8 -40.81 -13.16 -60.77
C SER A 8 -42.01 -12.28 -60.40
N ALA A 9 -41.80 -11.45 -59.38
CA ALA A 9 -41.92 -10.00 -59.55
C ALA A 9 -40.93 -9.26 -58.62
N SER A 10 -40.27 -8.29 -59.23
CA SER A 10 -39.13 -7.50 -58.79
C SER A 10 -39.48 -6.28 -57.92
N SER A 11 -38.60 -5.92 -56.99
CA SER A 11 -38.23 -4.51 -56.74
C SER A 11 -36.89 -4.44 -56.00
N GLY A 12 -35.83 -3.99 -56.70
CA GLY A 12 -34.69 -3.32 -56.06
C GLY A 12 -35.11 -1.92 -55.59
N THR A 13 -34.31 -1.12 -54.89
CA THR A 13 -32.87 -1.10 -54.63
C THR A 13 -32.62 -0.23 -53.38
N ASP A 14 -31.62 -0.63 -52.59
CA ASP A 14 -30.63 0.18 -51.87
C ASP A 14 -30.92 1.66 -51.54
N HIS A 15 -30.96 2.01 -50.25
CA HIS A 15 -29.83 2.65 -49.56
C HIS A 15 -30.21 3.15 -48.15
N ASP A 16 -29.25 3.00 -47.24
CA ASP A 16 -28.80 3.96 -46.23
C ASP A 16 -28.89 3.51 -44.76
N SER A 17 -27.75 2.98 -44.33
CA SER A 17 -27.36 2.65 -42.98
C SER A 17 -26.86 3.90 -42.25
N SER A 18 -27.76 4.74 -41.75
CA SER A 18 -27.36 5.90 -40.93
C SER A 18 -28.49 6.52 -40.09
N ALA A 19 -29.33 5.71 -39.42
CA ALA A 19 -30.42 6.29 -38.61
C ALA A 19 -30.84 5.51 -37.35
N ASN A 20 -29.94 4.77 -36.69
CA ASN A 20 -30.31 4.03 -35.46
C ASN A 20 -29.31 4.14 -34.29
N LYS A 21 -28.62 5.29 -34.17
CA LYS A 21 -27.68 5.59 -33.06
C LYS A 21 -28.00 6.87 -32.26
N ALA A 22 -29.22 7.40 -32.34
CA ALA A 22 -29.57 8.65 -31.65
C ALA A 22 -30.96 8.60 -30.99
N ARG A 23 -31.25 7.57 -30.19
CA ARG A 23 -32.48 7.50 -29.39
C ARG A 23 -32.31 6.93 -27.97
N ALA A 24 -31.12 7.07 -27.40
CA ALA A 24 -30.83 6.64 -26.03
C ALA A 24 -29.99 7.68 -25.25
N ALA A 25 -30.34 8.96 -25.36
CA ALA A 25 -29.74 10.03 -24.56
C ALA A 25 -30.58 11.31 -24.69
N ASP A 26 -31.80 11.34 -24.16
CA ASP A 26 -32.47 12.62 -23.81
C ASP A 26 -33.83 12.41 -23.12
N HIS A 27 -33.82 11.91 -21.88
CA HIS A 27 -34.95 12.12 -20.95
C HIS A 27 -34.47 11.89 -19.51
N LEU A 28 -33.75 12.86 -18.97
CA LEU A 28 -33.58 13.08 -17.52
C LEU A 28 -33.05 14.50 -17.28
N LEU A 29 -33.79 15.48 -17.79
CA LEU A 29 -33.67 16.87 -17.37
C LEU A 29 -35.08 17.38 -17.11
N THR A 30 -35.53 17.25 -15.86
CA THR A 30 -36.64 18.02 -15.33
C THR A 30 -36.25 18.56 -13.97
N THR A 31 -36.24 19.90 -13.93
CA THR A 31 -36.45 20.82 -12.80
C THR A 31 -36.91 20.21 -11.48
N GLY A 32 -36.30 20.69 -10.39
CA GLY A 32 -36.41 20.19 -9.02
C GLY A 32 -37.82 19.81 -8.53
N ASP A 33 -37.91 18.57 -8.06
CA ASP A 33 -39.01 18.01 -7.30
C ASP A 33 -38.58 17.96 -5.81
N PRO A 34 -39.30 18.60 -4.88
CA PRO A 34 -38.96 18.60 -3.44
C PRO A 34 -39.10 17.22 -2.75
N ALA A 35 -39.38 16.16 -3.51
CA ALA A 35 -39.51 14.78 -3.04
C ALA A 35 -38.37 13.84 -3.50
N ALA A 36 -37.28 14.36 -4.10
CA ALA A 36 -36.16 13.52 -4.50
C ALA A 36 -35.45 12.94 -3.26
N PRO A 37 -35.20 11.61 -3.19
CA PRO A 37 -34.47 11.01 -2.09
C PRO A 37 -33.05 11.58 -2.01
N TRP A 38 -32.49 11.66 -0.80
CA TRP A 38 -31.12 12.14 -0.59
C TRP A 38 -30.16 11.36 -1.48
N ALA A 39 -29.20 12.06 -2.09
CA ALA A 39 -28.21 11.44 -2.96
C ALA A 39 -26.84 12.10 -2.73
N PRO A 40 -25.77 11.31 -2.63
CA PRO A 40 -24.43 11.84 -2.39
C PRO A 40 -23.85 12.44 -3.67
N ASP A 41 -23.11 13.54 -3.50
CA ASP A 41 -22.28 14.17 -4.53
C ASP A 41 -20.80 13.78 -4.34
N LEU A 42 -20.44 13.37 -3.12
CA LEU A 42 -19.12 12.84 -2.77
C LEU A 42 -19.30 11.57 -1.93
N ILE A 43 -18.60 10.51 -2.30
CA ILE A 43 -18.49 9.26 -1.53
C ILE A 43 -17.04 9.12 -1.07
N ILE A 44 -16.87 8.98 0.24
CA ILE A 44 -15.57 8.72 0.85
C ILE A 44 -15.61 7.30 1.42
N TYR A 45 -14.59 6.50 1.12
CA TYR A 45 -14.54 5.09 1.53
C TYR A 45 -13.17 4.72 2.06
N HIS A 46 -13.11 3.63 2.83
CA HIS A 46 -11.86 3.18 3.45
C HIS A 46 -10.86 2.66 2.41
N ASP A 47 -9.68 3.26 2.34
CA ASP A 47 -8.63 2.95 1.37
C ASP A 47 -7.92 1.63 1.72
N LYS A 48 -7.43 0.94 0.68
CA LYS A 48 -6.73 -0.37 0.77
C LYS A 48 -7.50 -1.45 1.55
N CYS A 49 -8.81 -1.29 1.70
CA CYS A 49 -9.70 -2.21 2.38
C CYS A 49 -10.58 -2.94 1.37
N ALA A 50 -10.68 -4.26 1.51
CA ALA A 50 -11.56 -5.06 0.66
C ALA A 50 -13.04 -4.73 0.92
N ASP A 51 -13.44 -4.52 2.19
CA ASP A 51 -14.81 -4.11 2.51
C ASP A 51 -15.09 -2.69 2.00
N GLY A 52 -14.14 -1.76 2.20
CA GLY A 52 -14.23 -0.37 1.73
C GLY A 52 -14.41 -0.22 0.21
N ILE A 53 -13.64 -0.96 -0.61
CA ILE A 53 -13.83 -0.89 -2.07
C ILE A 53 -15.13 -1.55 -2.53
N VAL A 54 -15.59 -2.61 -1.85
CA VAL A 54 -16.89 -3.22 -2.15
C VAL A 54 -18.04 -2.31 -1.71
N ALA A 55 -17.88 -1.54 -0.61
CA ALA A 55 -18.82 -0.50 -0.19
C ALA A 55 -18.92 0.63 -1.23
N ALA A 56 -17.78 1.10 -1.74
CA ALA A 56 -17.75 2.07 -2.83
C ALA A 56 -18.45 1.54 -4.10
N TRP A 57 -18.18 0.28 -4.48
CA TRP A 57 -18.85 -0.37 -5.60
C TRP A 57 -20.37 -0.49 -5.38
N ALA A 58 -20.82 -0.82 -4.17
CA ALA A 58 -22.23 -0.88 -3.84
C ALA A 58 -22.95 0.47 -4.05
N CYS A 59 -22.29 1.58 -3.67
CA CYS A 59 -22.77 2.91 -3.98
C CYS A 59 -22.73 3.22 -5.49
N TRP A 60 -21.67 2.81 -6.19
CA TRP A 60 -21.51 2.99 -7.64
C TRP A 60 -22.59 2.27 -8.45
N ARG A 61 -23.02 1.08 -8.02
CA ARG A 61 -24.16 0.37 -8.62
C ARG A 61 -25.46 1.18 -8.60
N ARG A 62 -25.61 2.11 -7.64
CA ARG A 62 -26.79 2.98 -7.53
C ARG A 62 -26.62 4.30 -8.26
N TRP A 63 -25.50 4.99 -8.03
CA TRP A 63 -25.31 6.38 -8.46
C TRP A 63 -24.32 6.55 -9.63
N GLY A 64 -23.66 5.46 -10.06
CA GLY A 64 -22.67 5.47 -11.12
C GLY A 64 -21.59 6.52 -10.89
N ASN A 65 -21.24 7.23 -11.95
CA ASN A 65 -20.21 8.29 -11.94
C ASN A 65 -20.77 9.67 -11.56
N ARG A 66 -22.00 9.74 -11.01
CA ARG A 66 -22.60 11.01 -10.58
C ARG A 66 -21.82 11.63 -9.40
N PRO A 67 -21.57 10.91 -8.29
CA PRO A 67 -20.69 11.39 -7.24
C PRO A 67 -19.21 11.19 -7.58
N ALA A 68 -18.35 11.99 -6.94
CA ALA A 68 -16.93 11.69 -6.83
C ALA A 68 -16.69 10.58 -5.81
N TYR A 69 -15.64 9.78 -5.99
CA TYR A 69 -15.24 8.70 -5.07
C TYR A 69 -13.81 8.97 -4.60
N ILE A 70 -13.61 9.06 -3.28
CA ILE A 70 -12.30 9.33 -2.68
C ILE A 70 -11.98 8.25 -1.64
N ALA A 71 -10.87 7.55 -1.85
CA ALA A 71 -10.33 6.61 -0.88
C ALA A 71 -9.60 7.37 0.24
N CYS A 72 -9.87 7.06 1.50
CA CYS A 72 -9.24 7.68 2.67
C CYS A 72 -8.88 6.65 3.75
N ASN A 73 -7.85 6.95 4.54
CA ASN A 73 -7.48 6.16 5.73
C ASN A 73 -7.61 7.02 6.99
N TYR A 74 -7.67 6.36 8.14
CA TYR A 74 -7.56 7.03 9.44
C TYR A 74 -6.29 7.90 9.52
N GLY A 75 -6.45 9.12 10.05
CA GLY A 75 -5.37 10.09 10.17
C GLY A 75 -5.05 10.88 8.90
N HIS A 76 -5.73 10.60 7.78
CA HIS A 76 -5.72 11.51 6.63
C HIS A 76 -6.59 12.73 6.95
N THR A 77 -6.17 13.91 6.48
CA THR A 77 -7.02 15.10 6.51
C THR A 77 -8.27 14.88 5.64
N PRO A 78 -9.47 15.25 6.12
CA PRO A 78 -10.66 15.18 5.29
C PRO A 78 -10.53 16.00 4.00
N PRO A 79 -11.17 15.57 2.90
CA PRO A 79 -11.14 16.29 1.61
C PRO A 79 -12.07 17.51 1.64
N TYR A 80 -11.68 18.56 2.38
CA TYR A 80 -12.50 19.75 2.62
C TYR A 80 -12.90 20.48 1.32
N ALA A 81 -11.99 20.54 0.35
CA ALA A 81 -12.24 21.26 -0.90
C ALA A 81 -13.29 20.53 -1.76
N GLU A 82 -13.20 19.20 -1.84
CA GLU A 82 -14.11 18.35 -2.59
C GLU A 82 -15.46 18.21 -1.88
N ALA A 83 -15.50 18.33 -0.55
CA ALA A 83 -16.73 18.27 0.24
C ALA A 83 -17.55 19.58 0.17
N MET A 84 -16.96 20.70 -0.23
CA MET A 84 -17.63 22.00 -0.27
C MET A 84 -18.85 21.95 -1.19
N GLY A 85 -20.03 22.29 -0.64
CA GLY A 85 -21.29 22.27 -1.37
C GLY A 85 -21.82 20.88 -1.71
N CYS A 86 -21.25 19.80 -1.16
CA CYS A 86 -21.66 18.42 -1.47
C CYS A 86 -22.48 17.78 -0.34
N ASN A 87 -23.38 16.87 -0.71
CA ASN A 87 -23.86 15.83 0.19
C ASN A 87 -22.83 14.70 0.24
N VAL A 88 -22.25 14.46 1.41
CA VAL A 88 -21.14 13.52 1.59
C VAL A 88 -21.66 12.21 2.20
N LEU A 89 -21.37 11.09 1.54
CA LEU A 89 -21.57 9.75 2.10
C LEU A 89 -20.20 9.17 2.48
N ILE A 90 -20.04 8.75 3.73
CA ILE A 90 -18.84 8.06 4.21
C ILE A 90 -19.22 6.60 4.49
N VAL A 91 -18.46 5.66 3.94
CA VAL A 91 -18.72 4.22 4.09
C VAL A 91 -17.48 3.45 4.56
N ASP A 92 -17.68 2.45 5.42
CA ASP A 92 -16.64 1.55 5.95
C ASP A 92 -15.57 2.23 6.84
N PHE A 93 -15.73 3.51 7.16
CA PHE A 93 -14.95 4.20 8.19
C PHE A 93 -15.62 5.52 8.59
N SER A 94 -15.04 6.21 9.57
CA SER A 94 -15.49 7.54 10.00
C SER A 94 -14.33 8.47 10.37
N PHE A 95 -14.49 9.76 10.10
CA PHE A 95 -13.62 10.80 10.68
C PHE A 95 -14.02 11.11 12.14
N PRO A 96 -13.10 11.65 12.96
CA PRO A 96 -13.41 12.16 14.29
C PRO A 96 -14.52 13.21 14.29
N ALA A 97 -15.24 13.32 15.41
CA ALA A 97 -16.39 14.21 15.57
C ALA A 97 -16.07 15.68 15.23
N ASP A 98 -14.90 16.17 15.60
CA ASP A 98 -14.48 17.55 15.35
C ASP A 98 -14.17 17.79 13.87
N GLU A 99 -13.58 16.81 13.18
CA GLU A 99 -13.33 16.87 11.75
C GLU A 99 -14.63 16.89 10.94
N LEU A 100 -15.61 16.07 11.32
CA LEU A 100 -16.94 16.08 10.70
C LEU A 100 -17.65 17.43 10.86
N ARG A 101 -17.53 18.08 12.02
CA ARG A 101 -18.06 19.44 12.24
C ARG A 101 -17.31 20.45 11.38
N ALA A 102 -15.98 20.37 11.34
CA ALA A 102 -15.17 21.24 10.51
C ALA A 102 -15.50 21.09 9.02
N MET A 103 -15.87 19.90 8.55
CA MET A 103 -16.34 19.71 7.16
C MET A 103 -17.66 20.45 6.88
N ILE A 104 -18.62 20.42 7.81
CA ILE A 104 -19.86 21.21 7.71
C ILE A 104 -19.53 22.71 7.73
N GLU A 105 -18.67 23.16 8.64
CA GLU A 105 -18.24 24.56 8.76
C GLU A 105 -17.51 25.05 7.50
N ALA A 106 -16.74 24.17 6.85
CA ALA A 106 -16.07 24.43 5.59
C ALA A 106 -17.01 24.45 4.37
N GLY A 107 -18.29 24.06 4.55
CA GLY A 107 -19.33 24.21 3.55
C GLY A 107 -19.92 22.92 2.98
N ALA A 108 -19.67 21.75 3.57
CA ALA A 108 -20.40 20.53 3.19
C ALA A 108 -21.91 20.67 3.51
N GLN A 109 -22.79 20.24 2.59
CA GLN A 109 -24.24 20.40 2.76
C GLN A 109 -24.83 19.46 3.81
N SER A 110 -24.35 18.21 3.82
CA SER A 110 -24.73 17.18 4.78
C SER A 110 -23.71 16.05 4.78
N ILE A 111 -23.64 15.29 5.87
CA ILE A 111 -22.81 14.09 5.98
C ILE A 111 -23.67 12.93 6.47
N VAL A 112 -23.64 11.82 5.73
CA VAL A 112 -24.19 10.52 6.13
C VAL A 112 -23.03 9.54 6.29
N ILE A 113 -23.02 8.78 7.38
CA ILE A 113 -21.97 7.81 7.71
C ILE A 113 -22.60 6.43 7.86
N LEU A 114 -22.02 5.42 7.21
CA LEU A 114 -22.37 4.01 7.34
C LEU A 114 -21.12 3.25 7.80
N ASP A 115 -21.09 2.87 9.08
CA ASP A 115 -19.88 2.31 9.67
C ASP A 115 -20.21 1.19 10.69
N HIS A 116 -19.26 0.30 10.93
CA HIS A 116 -19.36 -0.84 11.82
C HIS A 116 -18.20 -0.93 12.84
N HIS A 117 -17.39 0.13 12.96
CA HIS A 117 -16.30 0.20 13.93
C HIS A 117 -16.79 0.63 15.33
N LYS A 118 -16.63 -0.25 16.33
CA LYS A 118 -17.07 0.00 17.73
C LYS A 118 -16.48 1.27 18.36
N THR A 119 -15.21 1.56 18.10
CA THR A 119 -14.55 2.77 18.63
C THR A 119 -15.15 4.04 18.01
N ALA A 120 -15.44 4.02 16.71
CA ALA A 120 -16.09 5.14 16.01
C ALA A 120 -17.53 5.34 16.50
N GLN A 121 -18.28 4.26 16.73
CA GLN A 121 -19.63 4.32 17.30
C GLN A 121 -19.65 5.07 18.64
N ALA A 122 -18.72 4.74 19.54
CA ALA A 122 -18.63 5.43 20.83
C ALA A 122 -18.27 6.91 20.68
N ALA A 123 -17.34 7.23 19.78
CA ALA A 123 -16.90 8.60 19.51
C ALA A 123 -17.97 9.46 18.81
N LEU A 124 -18.82 8.85 18.00
CA LEU A 124 -19.85 9.49 17.18
C LEU A 124 -21.28 9.27 17.71
N ALA A 125 -21.43 8.83 18.96
CA ALA A 125 -22.72 8.64 19.61
C ALA A 125 -23.69 9.84 19.47
N PRO A 126 -23.24 11.12 19.51
CA PRO A 126 -24.13 12.27 19.28
C PRO A 126 -24.76 12.34 17.88
N PHE A 127 -24.19 11.67 16.88
CA PHE A 127 -24.69 11.63 15.51
C PHE A 127 -25.41 10.32 15.18
N GLN A 128 -25.39 9.36 16.11
CA GLN A 128 -25.90 8.03 15.85
C GLN A 128 -27.42 8.04 15.70
N VAL A 129 -27.91 7.36 14.66
CA VAL A 129 -29.32 7.17 14.37
C VAL A 129 -29.66 5.70 14.13
N PHE A 130 -30.93 5.34 14.31
CA PHE A 130 -31.45 3.99 14.01
C PHE A 130 -30.73 2.82 14.69
N ALA A 131 -30.21 3.01 15.91
CA ALA A 131 -29.48 1.97 16.65
C ALA A 131 -30.24 0.63 16.77
N ASP A 132 -31.56 0.68 16.99
CA ASP A 132 -32.38 -0.54 17.20
C ASP A 132 -33.01 -1.10 15.91
N ARG A 133 -33.10 -0.29 14.84
CA ARG A 133 -33.80 -0.64 13.60
C ARG A 133 -33.03 -0.12 12.38
N PRO A 134 -31.81 -0.61 12.17
CA PRO A 134 -30.91 -0.03 11.19
C PRO A 134 -31.35 -0.30 9.74
N GLU A 135 -32.25 -1.27 9.51
CA GLU A 135 -32.88 -1.55 8.22
C GLU A 135 -33.84 -0.44 7.74
N ARG A 136 -34.25 0.47 8.63
CA ARG A 136 -35.14 1.59 8.29
C ARG A 136 -34.39 2.82 7.81
N PHE A 137 -33.08 2.86 7.94
CA PHE A 137 -32.29 3.99 7.50
C PHE A 137 -32.06 3.90 5.99
N THR A 138 -32.85 4.69 5.24
CA THR A 138 -32.81 4.75 3.78
C THR A 138 -32.46 6.16 3.31
N PRO A 139 -32.12 6.37 2.02
CA PRO A 139 -31.86 7.69 1.49
C PRO A 139 -33.04 8.67 1.65
N ALA A 140 -34.28 8.19 1.55
CA ALA A 140 -35.46 9.04 1.78
C ALA A 140 -35.60 9.46 3.25
N VAL A 141 -35.29 8.55 4.19
CA VAL A 141 -35.29 8.85 5.62
C VAL A 141 -34.15 9.81 5.98
N ALA A 142 -32.95 9.59 5.43
CA ALA A 142 -31.83 10.51 5.58
C ALA A 142 -32.19 11.92 5.09
N ALA A 143 -32.87 12.04 3.93
CA ALA A 143 -33.35 13.32 3.41
C ALA A 143 -34.23 14.08 4.42
N SER A 144 -35.23 13.38 4.97
CA SER A 144 -36.15 13.96 5.95
C SER A 144 -35.42 14.43 7.21
N MET A 145 -34.53 13.60 7.76
CA MET A 145 -33.81 13.93 8.99
C MET A 145 -32.80 15.06 8.79
N ILE A 146 -32.10 15.10 7.65
CA ILE A 146 -31.19 16.19 7.31
C ILE A 146 -31.95 17.51 7.22
N ASN A 147 -33.12 17.51 6.57
CA ASN A 147 -33.98 18.69 6.50
C ASN A 147 -34.40 19.17 7.90
N ASP A 148 -34.78 18.26 8.80
CA ASP A 148 -35.14 18.61 10.18
C ASP A 148 -33.96 19.21 10.96
N LEU A 149 -32.75 18.65 10.80
CA LEU A 149 -31.52 19.18 11.41
C LEU A 149 -31.22 20.59 10.89
N GLN A 150 -31.32 20.80 9.58
CA GLN A 150 -31.08 22.10 8.95
C GLN A 150 -32.09 23.16 9.42
N ILE A 151 -33.39 22.83 9.48
CA ILE A 151 -34.44 23.72 10.02
C ILE A 151 -34.16 24.04 11.49
N GLY A 152 -33.70 23.06 12.27
CA GLY A 152 -33.35 23.22 13.67
C GLY A 152 -32.04 23.96 13.93
N GLY A 153 -31.25 24.27 12.90
CA GLY A 153 -29.92 24.89 13.04
C GLY A 153 -28.86 23.95 13.63
N TYR A 154 -29.04 22.64 13.52
CA TYR A 154 -28.06 21.63 13.93
C TYR A 154 -27.18 21.23 12.74
N PRO A 155 -25.92 20.80 12.99
CA PRO A 155 -25.08 20.22 11.94
C PRO A 155 -25.79 19.02 11.28
N PRO A 156 -25.96 19.01 9.94
CA PRO A 156 -26.66 17.95 9.22
C PRO A 156 -25.77 16.70 9.06
N ILE A 157 -25.46 16.06 10.19
CA ILE A 157 -24.61 14.87 10.28
C ILE A 157 -25.44 13.73 10.85
N LEU A 158 -25.52 12.62 10.12
CA LEU A 158 -26.20 11.39 10.52
C LEU A 158 -25.23 10.21 10.43
N ALA A 159 -25.19 9.37 11.46
CA ALA A 159 -24.36 8.17 11.46
C ALA A 159 -25.20 6.92 11.78
N LEU A 160 -25.18 5.94 10.88
CA LEU A 160 -25.69 4.60 11.15
C LEU A 160 -24.51 3.72 11.57
N PHE A 161 -24.63 3.09 12.73
CA PHE A 161 -23.69 2.07 13.19
C PHE A 161 -24.36 0.72 13.34
N ASP A 162 -23.80 -0.33 12.72
CA ASP A 162 -24.29 -1.70 12.87
C ASP A 162 -23.13 -2.71 12.93
N MET A 163 -22.86 -3.26 14.11
CA MET A 163 -21.75 -4.21 14.32
C MET A 163 -22.00 -5.59 13.70
N ASN A 164 -23.21 -5.86 13.20
CA ASN A 164 -23.59 -7.16 12.61
C ASN A 164 -23.53 -7.17 11.08
N ARG A 165 -23.23 -6.03 10.45
CA ARG A 165 -23.13 -5.88 9.00
C ARG A 165 -21.82 -5.15 8.69
N SER A 166 -21.12 -5.56 7.65
CA SER A 166 -19.90 -4.86 7.23
C SER A 166 -20.25 -3.53 6.54
N GLY A 167 -19.27 -2.64 6.35
CA GLY A 167 -19.44 -1.42 5.57
C GLY A 167 -19.99 -1.68 4.16
N ALA A 168 -19.50 -2.72 3.48
CA ALA A 168 -20.01 -3.13 2.16
C ALA A 168 -21.49 -3.53 2.21
N ARG A 169 -21.89 -4.29 3.24
CA ARG A 169 -23.28 -4.66 3.44
C ARG A 169 -24.16 -3.44 3.69
N MET A 170 -23.74 -2.57 4.61
CA MET A 170 -24.51 -1.38 4.97
C MET A 170 -24.67 -0.43 3.78
N ALA A 171 -23.60 -0.23 3.00
CA ALA A 171 -23.63 0.54 1.76
C ALA A 171 -24.59 -0.07 0.73
N TRP A 172 -24.55 -1.40 0.54
CA TRP A 172 -25.49 -2.09 -0.35
C TRP A 172 -26.94 -1.90 0.10
N ASP A 173 -27.24 -2.14 1.37
CA ASP A 173 -28.60 -2.02 1.90
C ASP A 173 -29.14 -0.57 1.80
N PHE A 174 -28.27 0.43 1.96
CA PHE A 174 -28.62 1.84 1.85
C PHE A 174 -28.81 2.30 0.39
N ALA A 175 -27.94 1.87 -0.52
CA ALA A 175 -27.94 2.31 -1.91
C ALA A 175 -28.87 1.50 -2.82
N SER A 176 -29.04 0.21 -2.54
CA SER A 176 -29.77 -0.74 -3.39
C SER A 176 -31.28 -0.60 -3.27
N HIS A 177 -31.98 -0.89 -4.38
CA HIS A 177 -33.44 -1.05 -4.42
C HIS A 177 -33.83 -2.53 -4.55
N PHE A 178 -32.83 -3.42 -4.55
CA PHE A 178 -33.01 -4.85 -4.73
C PHE A 178 -33.12 -5.55 -3.37
N THR A 179 -33.93 -6.60 -3.33
CA THR A 179 -34.10 -7.44 -2.14
C THR A 179 -33.03 -8.52 -2.01
N PHE A 180 -32.27 -8.79 -3.08
CA PHE A 180 -31.17 -9.74 -3.04
C PHE A 180 -29.84 -9.01 -2.81
N THR A 181 -28.89 -9.75 -2.25
CA THR A 181 -27.52 -9.27 -2.06
C THR A 181 -26.57 -10.03 -2.95
N PRO A 182 -25.73 -9.36 -3.75
CA PRO A 182 -24.72 -10.02 -4.57
C PRO A 182 -23.74 -10.85 -3.75
N LEU A 183 -23.24 -11.93 -4.34
CA LEU A 183 -22.29 -12.83 -3.69
C LEU A 183 -20.99 -12.09 -3.31
N LEU A 184 -20.58 -11.10 -4.10
CA LEU A 184 -19.45 -10.22 -3.80
C LEU A 184 -19.58 -9.57 -2.40
N VAL A 185 -20.74 -8.98 -2.11
CA VAL A 185 -21.02 -8.33 -0.81
C VAL A 185 -21.11 -9.37 0.31
N GLN A 186 -21.77 -10.51 0.05
CA GLN A 186 -21.93 -11.57 1.06
C GLN A 186 -20.57 -12.13 1.51
N LEU A 187 -19.66 -12.38 0.58
CA LEU A 187 -18.34 -12.92 0.86
C LEU A 187 -17.40 -11.87 1.47
N ALA A 188 -17.49 -10.61 1.04
CA ALA A 188 -16.77 -9.50 1.67
C ALA A 188 -17.19 -9.33 3.14
N GLU A 189 -18.50 -9.29 3.42
CA GLU A 189 -19.05 -9.23 4.77
C GLU A 189 -18.64 -10.43 5.62
N GLN A 190 -18.67 -11.64 5.03
CA GLN A 190 -18.27 -12.85 5.73
C GLN A 190 -16.80 -12.76 6.19
N TYR A 191 -15.92 -12.25 5.34
CA TYR A 191 -14.51 -12.08 5.67
C TYR A 191 -14.33 -10.99 6.74
N ASP A 192 -14.91 -9.83 6.50
CA ASP A 192 -14.75 -8.64 7.35
C ASP A 192 -15.24 -8.88 8.80
N LEU A 193 -16.38 -9.56 8.95
CA LEU A 193 -16.94 -9.92 10.25
C LEU A 193 -16.39 -11.23 10.83
N TRP A 194 -15.33 -11.81 10.24
CA TRP A 194 -14.70 -13.06 10.69
C TRP A 194 -15.67 -14.26 10.80
N ARG A 195 -16.64 -14.36 9.89
CA ARG A 195 -17.66 -15.42 9.86
C ARG A 195 -17.23 -16.64 9.04
N PHE A 196 -15.99 -17.08 9.22
CA PHE A 196 -15.40 -18.22 8.54
C PHE A 196 -14.39 -18.94 9.46
N VAL A 197 -13.91 -20.10 9.06
CA VAL A 197 -12.82 -20.80 9.77
C VAL A 197 -11.50 -20.39 9.11
N PRO A 198 -10.63 -19.63 9.79
CA PRO A 198 -9.38 -19.17 9.20
C PRO A 198 -8.47 -20.33 8.75
N GLY A 199 -7.77 -20.15 7.64
CA GLY A 199 -6.85 -21.13 7.09
C GLY A 199 -7.51 -22.28 6.33
N THR A 200 -8.84 -22.27 6.17
CA THR A 200 -9.56 -23.32 5.43
C THR A 200 -9.72 -23.02 3.94
N HIS A 201 -9.23 -21.85 3.49
CA HIS A 201 -9.38 -21.35 2.12
C HIS A 201 -10.86 -21.26 1.72
N SER A 202 -11.66 -20.78 2.68
CA SER A 202 -13.08 -20.51 2.47
C SER A 202 -13.28 -19.53 1.30
N PRO A 203 -14.46 -19.52 0.65
CA PRO A 203 -14.75 -18.57 -0.41
C PRO A 203 -14.52 -17.10 -0.01
N ALA A 204 -14.81 -16.74 1.25
CA ALA A 204 -14.57 -15.41 1.79
C ALA A 204 -13.07 -15.06 1.86
N GLU A 205 -12.24 -15.96 2.39
CA GLU A 205 -10.79 -15.78 2.41
C GLU A 205 -10.19 -15.68 1.00
N ALA A 206 -10.67 -16.54 0.11
CA ALA A 206 -10.21 -16.57 -1.27
C ALA A 206 -10.57 -15.27 -2.01
N LEU A 207 -11.82 -14.82 -1.90
CA LEU A 207 -12.25 -13.57 -2.52
C LEU A 207 -11.50 -12.37 -1.94
N HIS A 208 -11.26 -12.35 -0.63
CA HIS A 208 -10.50 -11.28 0.01
C HIS A 208 -9.10 -11.14 -0.59
N VAL A 209 -8.34 -12.23 -0.71
CA VAL A 209 -7.00 -12.17 -1.30
C VAL A 209 -7.02 -11.91 -2.80
N GLU A 210 -8.04 -12.38 -3.52
CA GLU A 210 -8.26 -12.03 -4.93
C GLU A 210 -8.45 -10.52 -5.07
N ILE A 211 -9.29 -9.89 -4.25
CA ILE A 211 -9.48 -8.43 -4.25
C ILE A 211 -8.15 -7.73 -3.98
N GLN A 212 -7.43 -8.13 -2.92
CA GLN A 212 -6.17 -7.48 -2.53
C GLN A 212 -5.01 -7.67 -3.52
N ALA A 213 -5.04 -8.73 -4.35
CA ALA A 213 -3.97 -9.02 -5.29
C ALA A 213 -3.98 -8.14 -6.55
N GLY A 214 -5.05 -7.36 -6.78
CA GLY A 214 -5.17 -6.45 -7.93
C GLY A 214 -5.59 -5.05 -7.52
N ASP A 215 -5.76 -4.19 -8.51
CA ASP A 215 -6.19 -2.81 -8.28
C ASP A 215 -7.55 -2.76 -7.57
N MET A 216 -7.71 -1.85 -6.61
CA MET A 216 -8.96 -1.66 -5.87
C MET A 216 -9.80 -0.57 -6.53
N THR A 217 -10.42 -0.92 -7.66
CA THR A 217 -11.31 -0.02 -8.40
C THR A 217 -12.74 -0.55 -8.48
N VAL A 218 -13.73 0.33 -8.59
CA VAL A 218 -15.15 -0.03 -8.71
C VAL A 218 -15.42 -0.81 -9.99
N GLU A 219 -14.73 -0.49 -11.09
CA GLU A 219 -14.84 -1.21 -12.36
C GLU A 219 -14.38 -2.66 -12.22
N ARG A 220 -13.31 -2.90 -11.45
CA ARG A 220 -12.85 -4.26 -11.21
C ARG A 220 -13.82 -5.03 -10.31
N MET A 221 -14.42 -4.37 -9.32
CA MET A 221 -15.45 -5.00 -8.48
C MET A 221 -16.67 -5.40 -9.32
N GLU A 222 -17.09 -4.59 -10.29
CA GLU A 222 -18.16 -4.94 -11.25
C GLU A 222 -17.81 -6.19 -12.07
N VAL A 223 -16.56 -6.28 -12.55
CA VAL A 223 -16.08 -7.47 -13.27
C VAL A 223 -16.08 -8.71 -12.36
N LEU A 224 -15.62 -8.57 -11.11
CA LEU A 224 -15.62 -9.67 -10.15
C LEU A 224 -17.04 -10.15 -9.82
N ASP A 225 -18.00 -9.23 -9.62
CA ASP A 225 -19.40 -9.58 -9.40
C ASP A 225 -20.01 -10.35 -10.58
N GLY A 226 -19.74 -9.89 -11.81
CA GLY A 226 -20.16 -10.57 -13.03
C GLY A 226 -19.55 -11.98 -13.14
N GLN A 227 -18.28 -12.15 -12.77
CA GLN A 227 -17.62 -13.45 -12.75
C GLN A 227 -18.19 -14.38 -11.67
N LEU A 228 -18.44 -13.86 -10.46
CA LEU A 228 -19.07 -14.61 -9.35
C LEU A 228 -20.50 -15.04 -9.69
N THR A 229 -21.21 -14.26 -10.50
CA THR A 229 -22.52 -14.64 -11.02
C THR A 229 -22.44 -15.80 -12.01
N ALA A 230 -21.37 -15.87 -12.79
CA ALA A 230 -21.16 -16.93 -13.79
C ALA A 230 -20.57 -18.21 -13.19
N GLY A 231 -19.85 -18.13 -12.07
CA GLY A 231 -19.28 -19.28 -11.36
C GLY A 231 -18.14 -18.90 -10.40
N ASP A 232 -17.35 -19.88 -10.00
CA ASP A 232 -16.37 -19.73 -8.90
C ASP A 232 -15.00 -19.18 -9.32
N GLY A 233 -14.88 -18.59 -10.52
CA GLY A 233 -13.58 -18.16 -11.09
C GLY A 233 -12.72 -17.30 -10.15
N PRO A 234 -13.26 -16.20 -9.57
CA PRO A 234 -12.56 -15.38 -8.59
C PRO A 234 -12.14 -16.14 -7.34
N ILE A 235 -12.99 -17.05 -6.86
CA ILE A 235 -12.72 -17.87 -5.68
C ILE A 235 -11.57 -18.83 -5.97
N GLU A 236 -11.53 -19.48 -7.13
CA GLU A 236 -10.46 -20.39 -7.51
C GLU A 236 -9.09 -19.69 -7.66
N ARG A 237 -9.08 -18.46 -8.21
CA ARG A 237 -7.85 -17.64 -8.24
C ARG A 237 -7.38 -17.27 -6.84
N GLY A 238 -8.30 -16.83 -5.98
CA GLY A 238 -8.02 -16.57 -4.58
C GLY A 238 -7.44 -17.78 -3.84
N ARG A 239 -8.01 -18.98 -4.04
CA ARG A 239 -7.48 -20.24 -3.48
C ARG A 239 -6.08 -20.56 -3.97
N ALA A 240 -5.78 -20.26 -5.24
CA ALA A 240 -4.41 -20.43 -5.76
C ALA A 240 -3.41 -19.53 -5.04
N ILE A 241 -3.78 -18.27 -4.78
CA ILE A 241 -2.97 -17.32 -4.01
C ILE A 241 -2.77 -17.84 -2.57
N LEU A 242 -3.83 -18.33 -1.93
CA LEU A 242 -3.75 -18.88 -0.57
C LEU A 242 -2.83 -20.11 -0.48
N ARG A 243 -2.90 -21.05 -1.42
CA ARG A 243 -1.99 -22.21 -1.44
C ARG A 243 -0.52 -21.80 -1.50
N TRP A 244 -0.19 -20.79 -2.32
CA TRP A 244 1.17 -20.27 -2.38
C TRP A 244 1.55 -19.52 -1.10
N LYS A 245 0.64 -18.71 -0.55
CA LYS A 245 0.84 -18.00 0.72
C LYS A 245 1.16 -18.97 1.86
N ASP A 246 0.46 -20.10 1.93
CA ASP A 246 0.71 -21.10 2.97
C ASP A 246 2.10 -21.72 2.86
N GLN A 247 2.56 -22.02 1.64
CA GLN A 247 3.93 -22.51 1.41
C GLN A 247 4.98 -21.50 1.89
N LEU A 248 4.79 -20.21 1.56
CA LEU A 248 5.66 -19.14 2.04
C LEU A 248 5.65 -19.02 3.56
N VAL A 249 4.48 -19.11 4.18
CA VAL A 249 4.34 -19.07 5.65
C VAL A 249 5.15 -20.21 6.28
N GLN A 250 5.04 -21.42 5.75
CA GLN A 250 5.80 -22.58 6.23
C GLN A 250 7.31 -22.41 6.04
N GLU A 251 7.74 -21.92 4.88
CA GLU A 251 9.16 -21.68 4.58
C GLU A 251 9.76 -20.62 5.53
N ILE A 252 9.02 -19.53 5.76
CA ILE A 252 9.41 -18.51 6.73
C ILE A 252 9.47 -19.11 8.12
N ALA A 253 8.40 -19.79 8.57
CA ALA A 253 8.29 -20.35 9.91
C ALA A 253 9.38 -21.40 10.21
N ALA A 254 9.87 -22.13 9.20
CA ALA A 254 10.98 -23.08 9.35
C ALA A 254 12.30 -22.43 9.81
N ARG A 255 12.44 -21.10 9.65
CA ARG A 255 13.60 -20.31 10.12
C ARG A 255 13.42 -19.76 11.54
N ALA A 256 12.28 -20.04 12.17
CA ALA A 256 11.98 -19.55 13.50
C ALA A 256 12.86 -20.24 14.55
N HIS A 257 13.22 -19.48 15.58
CA HIS A 257 14.05 -19.96 16.68
C HIS A 257 13.59 -19.36 18.01
N LEU A 258 13.81 -20.11 19.09
CA LEU A 258 13.54 -19.62 20.44
C LEU A 258 14.55 -18.54 20.82
N ARG A 259 14.08 -17.43 21.39
CA ARG A 259 14.92 -16.35 21.91
C ARG A 259 14.21 -15.57 23.01
N THR A 260 14.94 -14.65 23.63
CA THR A 260 14.37 -13.64 24.52
C THR A 260 13.88 -12.46 23.70
N VAL A 261 12.64 -12.03 23.92
CA VAL A 261 12.04 -10.83 23.28
C VAL A 261 11.39 -10.00 24.38
N ALA A 262 11.76 -8.71 24.46
CA ALA A 262 11.25 -7.77 25.46
C ALA A 262 11.34 -8.32 26.91
N GLY A 263 12.44 -9.00 27.24
CA GLY A 263 12.67 -9.59 28.55
C GLY A 263 11.95 -10.91 28.83
N VAL A 264 11.13 -11.43 27.90
CA VAL A 264 10.45 -12.73 28.04
C VAL A 264 11.26 -13.81 27.34
N GLU A 265 11.62 -14.87 28.07
CA GLU A 265 12.37 -16.02 27.55
C GLU A 265 11.47 -17.05 26.85
N GLY A 266 12.07 -17.89 26.01
CA GLY A 266 11.36 -19.00 25.35
C GLY A 266 10.38 -18.58 24.26
N VAL A 267 10.46 -17.34 23.76
CA VAL A 267 9.60 -16.81 22.69
C VAL A 267 10.04 -17.40 21.35
N ILE A 268 9.09 -17.94 20.58
CA ILE A 268 9.36 -18.37 19.21
C ILE A 268 9.38 -17.14 18.29
N ALA A 269 10.47 -16.93 17.57
CA ALA A 269 10.65 -15.71 16.79
C ALA A 269 11.22 -15.92 15.40
N VAL A 270 10.81 -15.08 14.46
CA VAL A 270 11.29 -15.11 13.07
C VAL A 270 11.22 -13.74 12.40
N GLU A 271 12.10 -13.52 11.44
CA GLU A 271 12.01 -12.36 10.54
C GLU A 271 11.18 -12.68 9.31
N CYS A 272 10.22 -11.79 8.98
CA CYS A 272 9.40 -11.93 7.78
C CYS A 272 8.89 -10.58 7.22
N PRO A 273 8.42 -10.54 5.96
CA PRO A 273 7.78 -9.37 5.40
C PRO A 273 6.55 -8.93 6.20
N TYR A 274 6.31 -7.62 6.28
CA TYR A 274 5.20 -7.07 7.06
C TYR A 274 3.83 -7.65 6.67
N SER A 275 3.61 -7.94 5.39
CA SER A 275 2.36 -8.51 4.87
C SER A 275 2.03 -9.92 5.40
N LEU A 276 3.02 -10.65 5.94
CA LEU A 276 2.85 -12.03 6.38
C LEU A 276 2.89 -12.20 7.91
N VAL A 277 3.12 -11.11 8.67
CA VAL A 277 3.37 -11.19 10.13
C VAL A 277 2.23 -11.87 10.89
N SER A 278 0.98 -11.65 10.48
CA SER A 278 -0.18 -12.27 11.14
C SER A 278 -0.29 -13.77 10.81
N ALA A 279 -0.08 -14.15 9.55
CA ALA A 279 -0.19 -15.55 9.13
C ALA A 279 0.96 -16.39 9.71
N VAL A 280 2.19 -15.88 9.64
CA VAL A 280 3.38 -16.51 10.22
C VAL A 280 3.26 -16.60 11.74
N GLY A 281 2.79 -15.54 12.41
CA GLY A 281 2.65 -15.55 13.86
C GLY A 281 1.64 -16.56 14.39
N HIS A 282 0.47 -16.69 13.77
CA HIS A 282 -0.49 -17.73 14.16
C HIS A 282 0.04 -19.13 13.86
N TYR A 283 0.63 -19.33 12.68
CA TYR A 283 1.24 -20.63 12.34
C TYR A 283 2.30 -21.04 13.38
N LEU A 284 3.15 -20.10 13.82
CA LEU A 284 4.14 -20.38 14.86
C LEU A 284 3.51 -20.71 16.21
N LEU A 285 2.40 -20.06 16.60
CA LEU A 285 1.72 -20.39 17.85
C LEU A 285 1.17 -21.82 17.84
N ASP A 286 0.62 -22.26 16.70
CA ASP A 286 0.08 -23.61 16.51
C ASP A 286 1.20 -24.66 16.57
N GLN A 287 2.33 -24.40 15.90
CA GLN A 287 3.47 -25.33 15.87
C GLN A 287 4.27 -25.36 17.18
N HIS A 288 4.20 -24.29 17.99
CA HIS A 288 4.96 -24.16 19.23
C HIS A 288 4.01 -23.88 20.41
N PRO A 289 3.24 -24.89 20.87
CA PRO A 289 2.25 -24.72 21.93
C PRO A 289 2.87 -24.33 23.29
N ALA A 290 4.13 -24.67 23.52
CA ALA A 290 4.85 -24.30 24.75
C ALA A 290 5.42 -22.87 24.74
N ALA A 291 5.47 -22.20 23.57
CA ALA A 291 5.98 -20.84 23.49
C ALA A 291 4.98 -19.86 24.15
N PRO A 292 5.45 -18.90 24.97
CA PRO A 292 4.59 -17.95 25.67
C PRO A 292 3.84 -17.02 24.70
N PHE A 293 4.43 -16.75 23.53
CA PHE A 293 3.85 -16.06 22.38
C PHE A 293 4.79 -16.23 21.16
N ALA A 294 4.33 -15.79 19.98
CA ALA A 294 5.15 -15.71 18.77
C ALA A 294 5.54 -14.25 18.49
N ALA A 295 6.80 -14.02 18.12
CA ALA A 295 7.35 -12.69 17.84
C ALA A 295 7.91 -12.61 16.42
N ILE A 296 7.42 -11.66 15.65
CA ILE A 296 7.77 -11.51 14.25
C ILE A 296 8.48 -10.19 14.06
N SER A 297 9.75 -10.23 13.67
CA SER A 297 10.53 -9.03 13.38
C SER A 297 10.40 -8.63 11.92
N VAL A 298 10.26 -7.33 11.69
CA VAL A 298 10.30 -6.70 10.37
C VAL A 298 11.40 -5.65 10.39
N SER A 299 12.50 -5.92 9.70
CA SER A 299 13.64 -5.00 9.63
C SER A 299 13.35 -3.81 8.72
N GLY A 300 13.34 -2.61 9.29
CA GLY A 300 13.44 -1.34 8.55
C GLY A 300 14.88 -0.82 8.51
N GLU A 301 15.11 0.34 7.89
CA GLU A 301 16.44 0.94 7.81
C GLU A 301 16.98 1.37 9.18
N LYS A 302 16.17 2.08 9.97
CA LYS A 302 16.57 2.66 11.27
C LYS A 302 16.11 1.86 12.49
N SER A 303 15.18 0.94 12.28
CA SER A 303 14.50 0.25 13.38
C SER A 303 14.01 -1.13 12.97
N VAL A 304 13.89 -2.02 13.95
CA VAL A 304 13.15 -3.29 13.81
C VAL A 304 11.77 -3.09 14.41
N THR A 305 10.73 -3.44 13.65
CA THR A 305 9.36 -3.48 14.16
C THR A 305 9.06 -4.91 14.58
N TRP A 306 8.63 -5.10 15.82
CA TRP A 306 8.22 -6.38 16.36
C TRP A 306 6.70 -6.47 16.40
N SER A 307 6.14 -7.49 15.76
CA SER A 307 4.73 -7.85 15.76
C SER A 307 4.55 -9.11 16.58
N LEU A 308 3.74 -9.05 17.63
CA LEU A 308 3.54 -10.12 18.60
C LEU A 308 2.18 -10.76 18.40
N ARG A 309 2.11 -12.10 18.46
CA ARG A 309 0.86 -12.87 18.41
C ARG A 309 0.78 -13.81 19.60
N SER A 310 -0.40 -13.92 20.22
CA SER A 310 -0.66 -14.79 21.36
C SER A 310 -2.07 -15.39 21.33
N HIS A 311 -2.39 -16.25 22.28
CA HIS A 311 -3.74 -16.79 22.53
C HIS A 311 -4.24 -16.40 23.93
N ASP A 312 -5.55 -16.51 24.16
CA ASP A 312 -6.22 -16.13 25.42
C ASP A 312 -5.70 -16.88 26.65
N ASP A 313 -5.17 -18.08 26.46
CA ASP A 313 -4.55 -18.93 27.48
C ASP A 313 -3.04 -18.67 27.68
N ARG A 314 -2.44 -17.81 26.85
CA ARG A 314 -1.02 -17.48 26.86
C ARG A 314 -0.76 -16.03 27.29
N THR A 315 0.50 -15.60 27.21
CA THR A 315 0.98 -14.29 27.69
C THR A 315 0.22 -13.16 27.01
N ASP A 316 -0.18 -12.14 27.78
CA ASP A 316 -0.74 -10.90 27.25
C ASP A 316 0.34 -10.09 26.55
N VAL A 317 0.33 -10.08 25.22
CA VAL A 317 1.35 -9.39 24.43
C VAL A 317 1.15 -7.88 24.39
N SER A 318 -0.02 -7.36 24.79
CA SER A 318 -0.23 -5.92 24.90
C SER A 318 0.59 -5.32 26.03
N GLU A 319 0.69 -6.01 27.16
CA GLU A 319 1.51 -5.59 28.30
C GLU A 319 3.01 -5.68 27.97
N VAL A 320 3.42 -6.74 27.25
CA VAL A 320 4.80 -6.87 26.73
C VAL A 320 5.14 -5.71 25.81
N ALA A 321 4.27 -5.39 24.84
CA ALA A 321 4.48 -4.28 23.92
C ALA A 321 4.53 -2.93 24.65
N LYS A 322 3.63 -2.67 25.61
CA LYS A 322 3.63 -1.43 26.41
C LYS A 322 4.93 -1.23 27.18
N SER A 323 5.53 -2.30 27.72
CA SER A 323 6.83 -2.22 28.42
C SER A 323 7.97 -1.71 27.53
N MET A 324 7.83 -1.87 26.21
CA MET A 324 8.78 -1.42 25.20
C MET A 324 8.34 -0.10 24.52
N GLY A 325 7.33 0.60 25.06
CA GLY A 325 6.78 1.81 24.46
C GLY A 325 5.87 1.57 23.23
N GLY A 326 5.46 0.32 23.00
CA GLY A 326 4.49 -0.06 21.98
C GLY A 326 3.06 -0.20 22.54
N GLY A 327 2.23 -0.97 21.83
CA GLY A 327 0.84 -1.20 22.25
C GLY A 327 0.07 -2.14 21.33
N GLY A 328 -1.21 -2.36 21.64
CA GLY A 328 -2.11 -3.21 20.87
C GLY A 328 -3.12 -3.95 21.75
N HIS A 329 -3.66 -5.04 21.21
CA HIS A 329 -4.59 -5.92 21.89
C HIS A 329 -3.88 -7.09 22.59
N ARG A 330 -4.57 -7.73 23.54
CA ARG A 330 -4.08 -8.85 24.35
C ARG A 330 -3.33 -9.92 23.55
N ASN A 331 -3.86 -10.25 22.37
CA ASN A 331 -3.36 -11.33 21.51
C ASN A 331 -2.62 -10.84 20.26
N ALA A 332 -2.61 -9.53 20.01
CA ALA A 332 -1.97 -8.93 18.85
C ALA A 332 -1.50 -7.51 19.18
N ALA A 333 -0.19 -7.35 19.38
CA ALA A 333 0.42 -6.09 19.75
C ALA A 333 1.76 -5.92 19.03
N GLY A 334 2.37 -4.74 19.11
CA GLY A 334 3.68 -4.52 18.53
C GLY A 334 4.43 -3.35 19.15
N PHE A 335 5.74 -3.36 18.97
CA PHE A 335 6.65 -2.30 19.40
C PHE A 335 7.76 -2.11 18.37
N ARG A 336 8.48 -1.00 18.47
CA ARG A 336 9.61 -0.68 17.58
C ARG A 336 10.87 -0.49 18.41
N GLU A 337 11.95 -1.09 17.95
CA GLU A 337 13.26 -1.04 18.57
C GLU A 337 14.25 -0.38 17.59
N GLY A 338 14.99 0.64 18.05
CA GLY A 338 16.02 1.28 17.24
C GLY A 338 17.18 0.32 16.97
N LYS A 339 17.72 0.32 15.75
CA LYS A 339 18.93 -0.45 15.47
C LYS A 339 20.13 0.20 16.16
N THR A 340 20.94 -0.59 16.84
CA THR A 340 22.23 -0.13 17.37
C THR A 340 23.18 0.22 16.22
N LEU A 341 24.20 1.05 16.48
CA LEU A 341 25.18 1.43 15.47
C LEU A 341 25.83 0.21 14.80
N ASN A 342 26.12 -0.84 15.57
CA ASN A 342 26.66 -2.10 15.03
C ASN A 342 25.68 -2.78 14.06
N GLN A 343 24.39 -2.86 14.39
CA GLN A 343 23.37 -3.43 13.50
C GLN A 343 23.17 -2.61 12.23
N VAL A 344 23.31 -1.28 12.31
CA VAL A 344 23.28 -0.40 11.14
C VAL A 344 24.51 -0.65 10.26
N CYS A 345 25.71 -0.75 10.84
CA CYS A 345 26.93 -1.07 10.12
C CYS A 345 26.89 -2.44 9.44
N GLU A 346 26.37 -3.47 10.12
CA GLU A 346 26.21 -4.81 9.55
C GLU A 346 25.20 -4.82 8.39
N ALA A 347 24.06 -4.14 8.54
CA ALA A 347 23.07 -4.02 7.47
C ALA A 347 23.63 -3.26 6.26
N LEU A 348 24.42 -2.21 6.49
CA LEU A 348 25.09 -1.47 5.43
C LEU A 348 26.14 -2.34 4.72
N ALA A 349 26.95 -3.10 5.47
CA ALA A 349 27.94 -4.01 4.91
C ALA A 349 27.28 -5.09 4.02
N ALA A 350 26.15 -5.66 4.47
CA ALA A 350 25.37 -6.61 3.69
C ALA A 350 24.79 -5.98 2.41
N LYS A 351 24.28 -4.74 2.49
CA LYS A 351 23.76 -4.00 1.32
C LYS A 351 24.86 -3.71 0.29
N VAL A 352 26.05 -3.31 0.75
CA VAL A 352 27.22 -3.09 -0.11
C VAL A 352 27.68 -4.40 -0.76
N ALA A 353 27.70 -5.50 0.01
CA ALA A 353 28.03 -6.82 -0.54
C ALA A 353 27.03 -7.27 -1.61
N GLN A 354 25.72 -7.07 -1.38
CA GLN A 354 24.68 -7.38 -2.36
C GLN A 354 24.80 -6.51 -3.61
N GLN A 355 25.01 -5.21 -3.48
CA GLN A 355 25.25 -4.32 -4.62
C GLN A 355 26.49 -4.74 -5.41
N GLY A 356 27.56 -5.15 -4.73
CA GLY A 356 28.73 -5.74 -5.37
C GLY A 356 28.40 -7.01 -6.16
N ALA A 357 27.59 -7.91 -5.58
CA ALA A 357 27.15 -9.13 -6.25
C ALA A 357 26.27 -8.84 -7.48
N ASP A 358 25.35 -7.87 -7.37
CA ASP A 358 24.47 -7.45 -8.47
C ASP A 358 25.27 -6.83 -9.62
N LEU A 359 26.26 -5.98 -9.32
CA LEU A 359 27.17 -5.42 -10.32
C LEU A 359 28.00 -6.50 -11.02
N VAL A 360 28.50 -7.49 -10.27
CA VAL A 360 29.21 -8.65 -10.85
C VAL A 360 28.27 -9.48 -11.73
N TYR A 361 27.02 -9.68 -11.32
CA TYR A 361 26.02 -10.39 -12.11
C TYR A 361 25.71 -9.64 -13.42
N GLN A 362 25.50 -8.32 -13.34
CA GLN A 362 25.28 -7.45 -14.50
C GLN A 362 26.49 -7.47 -15.45
N ALA A 363 27.72 -7.37 -14.94
CA ALA A 363 28.93 -7.46 -15.74
C ALA A 363 29.04 -8.82 -16.47
N LYS A 364 28.78 -9.93 -15.77
CA LYS A 364 28.74 -11.28 -16.38
C LYS A 364 27.59 -11.49 -17.36
N MET A 365 26.48 -10.76 -17.21
CA MET A 365 25.38 -10.77 -18.17
C MET A 365 25.80 -10.05 -19.44
N LEU A 366 26.41 -8.86 -19.32
CA LEU A 366 26.96 -8.09 -20.43
C LEU A 366 28.06 -8.86 -21.16
N GLU A 367 28.93 -9.56 -20.44
CA GLU A 367 29.97 -10.42 -21.03
C GLU A 367 29.37 -11.56 -21.85
N ARG A 368 28.33 -12.23 -21.35
CA ARG A 368 27.62 -13.28 -22.11
C ARG A 368 26.90 -12.75 -23.34
N VAL A 369 26.35 -11.53 -23.27
CA VAL A 369 25.75 -10.86 -24.43
C VAL A 369 26.82 -10.52 -25.46
N ARG A 370 27.97 -9.96 -25.05
CA ARG A 370 29.13 -9.71 -25.90
C ARG A 370 29.59 -11.00 -26.60
N ASP A 371 29.83 -12.06 -25.84
CA ASP A 371 30.36 -13.33 -26.38
C ASP A 371 29.34 -14.03 -27.30
N GLY A 372 28.04 -13.89 -27.02
CA GLY A 372 26.97 -14.36 -27.90
C GLY A 372 26.90 -13.59 -29.23
N LEU A 373 27.28 -12.31 -29.24
CA LEU A 373 27.33 -11.48 -30.43
C LEU A 373 28.60 -11.73 -31.29
N VAL A 374 29.66 -12.35 -30.76
CA VAL A 374 30.86 -12.73 -31.55
C VAL A 374 30.53 -13.73 -32.66
N PHE A 375 29.45 -14.51 -32.53
CA PHE A 375 28.94 -15.39 -33.59
C PHE A 375 28.23 -14.65 -34.74
N MET A 376 28.05 -13.33 -34.65
CA MET A 376 27.36 -12.53 -35.67
C MET A 376 28.26 -12.12 -36.84
N ASP A 377 29.59 -12.24 -36.71
CA ASP A 377 30.55 -11.92 -37.78
C ASP A 377 30.51 -12.99 -38.92
N GLU A 378 29.77 -14.10 -38.74
CA GLU A 378 29.57 -15.17 -39.73
C GLU A 378 28.20 -15.12 -40.45
N LEU A 379 27.42 -14.04 -40.28
CA LEU A 379 26.16 -13.83 -41.01
C LEU A 379 26.42 -13.55 -42.50
N GLU A 380 26.52 -14.61 -43.31
CA GLU A 380 26.61 -14.51 -44.77
C GLU A 380 25.29 -14.01 -45.38
N ASP A 381 25.38 -12.91 -46.14
CA ASP A 381 24.32 -12.03 -46.66
C ASP A 381 23.17 -12.70 -47.46
N GLU A 382 23.27 -14.00 -47.78
CA GLU A 382 22.27 -14.71 -48.58
C GLU A 382 21.49 -15.81 -47.85
N GLY A 383 21.95 -16.30 -46.68
CA GLY A 383 21.30 -17.40 -45.96
C GLY A 383 20.14 -16.98 -45.04
N ASP A 384 20.21 -15.80 -44.42
CA ASP A 384 19.37 -15.47 -43.27
C ASP A 384 18.13 -14.60 -43.59
N ARG A 385 17.88 -14.32 -44.87
CA ARG A 385 16.62 -13.69 -45.33
C ARG A 385 15.37 -14.52 -45.00
N VAL A 386 15.53 -15.82 -44.80
CA VAL A 386 14.42 -16.75 -44.52
C VAL A 386 13.98 -16.69 -43.05
N TYR A 387 14.85 -16.30 -42.10
CA TYR A 387 14.55 -16.38 -40.67
C TYR A 387 13.99 -15.09 -40.04
N PHE A 388 14.34 -13.90 -40.55
CA PHE A 388 14.05 -12.63 -39.85
C PHE A 388 12.99 -11.72 -40.50
N GLY A 389 12.41 -12.13 -41.62
CA GLY A 389 11.19 -11.54 -42.19
C GLY A 389 11.29 -10.13 -42.79
N SER A 390 12.36 -9.34 -42.54
CA SER A 390 12.65 -8.09 -43.26
C SER A 390 14.09 -7.61 -43.07
N SER A 391 14.58 -6.78 -44.01
CA SER A 391 15.89 -6.12 -43.98
C SER A 391 16.09 -5.18 -42.77
N ASN A 392 15.01 -4.61 -42.23
CA ASN A 392 15.09 -3.61 -41.16
C ASN A 392 15.49 -4.20 -39.80
N HIS A 393 15.23 -5.50 -39.57
CA HIS A 393 15.68 -6.17 -38.34
C HIS A 393 17.18 -6.48 -38.38
N ALA A 394 17.72 -6.89 -39.54
CA ALA A 394 19.15 -7.11 -39.70
C ALA A 394 19.95 -5.81 -39.51
N ASP A 395 19.43 -4.69 -40.04
CA ASP A 395 20.06 -3.38 -39.86
C ASP A 395 19.95 -2.88 -38.40
N HIS A 396 18.80 -3.07 -37.72
CA HIS A 396 18.69 -2.80 -36.28
C HIS A 396 19.66 -3.64 -35.43
N PHE A 397 19.90 -4.90 -35.79
CA PHE A 397 20.86 -5.75 -35.08
C PHE A 397 22.32 -5.33 -35.37
N ARG A 398 22.64 -4.90 -36.60
CA ARG A 398 23.96 -4.32 -36.93
C ARG A 398 24.18 -2.97 -36.25
N ASP A 399 23.15 -2.16 -36.10
CA ASP A 399 23.22 -0.90 -35.36
C ASP A 399 23.35 -1.15 -33.86
N LEU A 400 22.65 -2.16 -33.31
CA LEU A 400 22.84 -2.59 -31.92
C LEU A 400 24.24 -3.16 -31.68
N ASP A 401 24.77 -4.01 -32.56
CA ASP A 401 26.14 -4.52 -32.48
C ASP A 401 27.18 -3.39 -32.58
N ARG A 402 26.97 -2.43 -33.49
CA ARG A 402 27.83 -1.25 -33.64
C ARG A 402 27.77 -0.33 -32.43
N ASP A 403 26.58 -0.07 -31.88
CA ASP A 403 26.39 0.73 -30.68
C ASP A 403 27.02 0.04 -29.47
N ILE A 404 26.89 -1.28 -29.35
CA ILE A 404 27.55 -2.10 -28.33
C ILE A 404 29.07 -2.08 -28.51
N ARG A 405 29.62 -2.23 -29.73
CA ARG A 405 31.06 -2.14 -30.00
C ARG A 405 31.62 -0.72 -29.81
N ALA A 406 30.78 0.31 -29.95
CA ALA A 406 31.11 1.70 -29.66
C ALA A 406 31.01 2.04 -28.16
N TRP A 407 30.41 1.17 -27.34
CA TRP A 407 30.56 1.26 -25.90
C TRP A 407 32.00 0.94 -25.54
N ASP A 408 32.65 1.92 -24.93
CA ASP A 408 33.98 1.77 -24.34
C ASP A 408 33.87 0.89 -23.09
N PHE A 409 33.81 -0.43 -23.31
CA PHE A 409 33.70 -1.44 -22.26
C PHE A 409 34.90 -1.41 -21.29
N GLU A 410 36.05 -0.87 -21.70
CA GLU A 410 37.20 -0.60 -20.82
C GLU A 410 36.92 0.56 -19.84
N ARG A 411 35.99 1.45 -20.19
CA ARG A 411 35.55 2.55 -19.32
C ARG A 411 34.36 2.17 -18.43
N ALA A 412 33.50 1.26 -18.90
CA ALA A 412 32.39 0.69 -18.13
C ALA A 412 32.86 -0.39 -17.14
N VAL A 413 33.93 -1.11 -17.48
CA VAL A 413 34.68 -2.02 -16.61
C VAL A 413 36.06 -1.42 -16.46
N VAL A 414 36.22 -0.47 -15.53
CA VAL A 414 37.56 -0.02 -15.12
C VAL A 414 38.40 -1.27 -14.81
N PRO A 415 39.56 -1.48 -15.47
CA PRO A 415 40.41 -2.62 -15.15
C PRO A 415 40.81 -2.51 -13.68
N ALA A 416 40.48 -3.53 -12.89
CA ALA A 416 40.89 -3.67 -11.50
C ALA A 416 42.42 -3.79 -11.32
N GLU A 417 43.20 -3.62 -12.39
CA GLU A 417 44.65 -3.78 -12.42
C GLU A 417 45.39 -2.51 -12.00
N ASP A 418 44.79 -1.32 -12.14
CA ASP A 418 45.39 -0.04 -11.69
C ASP A 418 44.76 0.53 -10.40
N ARG A 419 43.72 -0.11 -9.86
CA ARG A 419 43.20 0.18 -8.52
C ARG A 419 43.53 -0.99 -7.62
N ASP A 420 44.51 -0.81 -6.72
CA ASP A 420 44.69 -1.72 -5.60
C ASP A 420 43.48 -1.56 -4.66
N LEU A 421 42.38 -2.25 -5.00
CA LEU A 421 41.14 -2.26 -4.22
C LEU A 421 41.42 -2.70 -2.78
N TYR A 422 42.44 -3.53 -2.56
CA TYR A 422 42.87 -3.88 -1.21
C TYR A 422 43.61 -2.73 -0.52
N ALA A 423 44.40 -1.89 -1.21
CA ALA A 423 44.95 -0.65 -0.66
C ALA A 423 43.86 0.37 -0.36
N GLU A 424 42.89 0.54 -1.26
CA GLU A 424 41.74 1.43 -1.03
C GLU A 424 40.90 0.94 0.14
N MET A 425 40.62 -0.37 0.22
CA MET A 425 39.92 -0.97 1.37
C MET A 425 40.74 -0.89 2.66
N ARG A 426 42.06 -1.05 2.61
CA ARG A 426 42.95 -0.85 3.77
C ARG A 426 42.95 0.61 4.21
N ALA A 427 42.97 1.56 3.26
CA ALA A 427 42.92 2.99 3.54
C ALA A 427 41.57 3.40 4.13
N LEU A 428 40.47 2.89 3.56
CA LEU A 428 39.12 3.11 4.09
C LEU A 428 38.94 2.49 5.48
N ARG A 429 39.45 1.27 5.72
CA ARG A 429 39.42 0.65 7.05
C ARG A 429 40.27 1.43 8.05
N ALA A 430 41.48 1.85 7.68
CA ALA A 430 42.33 2.66 8.54
C ALA A 430 41.69 4.01 8.88
N GLU A 431 41.02 4.65 7.92
CA GLU A 431 40.29 5.89 8.16
C GLU A 431 39.03 5.64 9.03
N ASN A 432 38.33 4.52 8.84
CA ASN A 432 37.19 4.15 9.68
C ASN A 432 37.61 3.86 11.13
N ASP A 433 38.71 3.11 11.32
CA ASP A 433 39.27 2.81 12.63
C ASP A 433 39.76 4.08 13.33
N ARG A 434 40.38 5.01 12.59
CA ARG A 434 40.76 6.34 13.09
C ARG A 434 39.54 7.16 13.52
N LEU A 435 38.47 7.19 12.71
CA LEU A 435 37.25 7.91 13.04
C LEU A 435 36.53 7.28 14.25
N ARG A 436 36.54 5.95 14.37
CA ARG A 436 36.04 5.21 15.56
C ARG A 436 36.84 5.56 16.81
N GLU A 437 38.17 5.55 16.73
CA GLU A 437 39.04 5.95 17.85
C GLU A 437 38.79 7.41 18.25
N MET A 438 38.55 8.30 17.29
CA MET A 438 38.17 9.69 17.57
C MET A 438 36.80 9.85 18.24
N LEU A 439 35.86 8.93 18.01
CA LEU A 439 34.55 8.91 18.67
C LEU A 439 34.65 8.38 20.11
N GLU A 440 35.43 7.32 20.32
CA GLU A 440 35.65 6.72 21.63
C GLU A 440 36.53 7.59 22.54
N ASN A 441 37.51 8.28 21.95
CA ASN A 441 38.47 9.14 22.65
C ASN A 441 38.56 10.52 21.97
N PRO A 442 37.52 11.37 22.09
CA PRO A 442 37.52 12.66 21.41
C PRO A 442 38.65 13.55 21.95
N PRO A 443 39.51 14.09 21.08
CA PRO A 443 40.61 14.93 21.52
C PRO A 443 40.07 16.20 22.20
N LYS A 444 40.60 16.53 23.38
CA LYS A 444 40.16 17.67 24.18
C LYS A 444 40.66 18.99 23.58
N HIS A 445 39.98 19.44 22.53
CA HIS A 445 40.25 20.73 21.91
C HIS A 445 39.32 21.82 22.46
N ARG A 446 39.82 23.05 22.44
CA ARG A 446 39.06 24.25 22.80
C ARG A 446 38.75 24.99 21.51
N TYR A 447 37.48 25.10 21.13
CA TYR A 447 37.04 25.65 19.84
C TYR A 447 36.58 27.12 19.97
N TRP A 448 36.72 27.90 18.89
CA TRP A 448 36.14 29.25 18.80
C TRP A 448 34.62 29.17 18.80
N ARG A 449 33.95 30.03 19.59
CA ARG A 449 32.48 30.14 19.59
C ARG A 449 32.01 31.34 18.76
N PRO A 450 30.88 31.23 18.04
CA PRO A 450 30.29 32.39 17.36
C PRO A 450 30.07 33.55 18.34
N GLY A 451 30.64 34.71 18.03
CA GLY A 451 30.56 35.92 18.87
C GLY A 451 31.73 36.15 19.84
N GLU A 452 32.75 35.29 19.89
CA GLU A 452 33.97 35.58 20.65
C GLU A 452 34.77 36.75 20.03
N PRO A 453 35.35 37.67 20.85
CA PRO A 453 35.96 38.92 20.39
C PRO A 453 37.07 38.74 19.35
N ASP A 454 37.83 37.65 19.49
CA ASP A 454 39.03 37.34 18.67
C ASP A 454 38.78 36.21 17.65
N CYS A 455 37.52 35.89 17.37
CA CYS A 455 37.17 34.88 16.37
C CYS A 455 37.55 35.35 14.95
N PRO A 456 38.30 34.53 14.15
CA PRO A 456 38.67 34.86 12.78
C PRO A 456 37.47 35.28 11.92
N PRO A 457 37.61 36.29 11.03
CA PRO A 457 36.51 36.80 10.20
C PRO A 457 35.86 35.75 9.30
N GLU A 458 36.63 34.74 8.89
CA GLU A 458 36.22 33.59 8.07
C GLU A 458 35.13 32.71 8.72
N LEU A 459 34.90 32.88 10.03
CA LEU A 459 33.95 32.10 10.84
C LEU A 459 32.67 32.89 11.21
N LYS A 460 32.36 34.01 10.53
CA LYS A 460 31.18 34.85 10.81
C LYS A 460 30.03 34.63 9.81
N ALA A 461 28.86 34.33 10.37
CA ALA A 461 27.65 33.86 9.71
C ALA A 461 26.96 34.89 8.79
N GLY A 462 26.37 34.41 7.69
CA GLY A 462 25.44 35.18 6.86
C GLY A 462 24.20 34.41 6.37
N ASN A 463 24.15 33.08 6.42
CA ASN A 463 23.17 32.36 5.57
C ASN A 463 22.76 30.94 6.03
N GLY A 464 23.01 30.54 7.28
CA GLY A 464 22.33 29.37 7.85
C GLY A 464 22.85 27.98 7.44
N GLU A 465 24.08 27.86 6.95
CA GLU A 465 24.76 26.56 6.76
C GLU A 465 25.90 26.37 7.80
N LEU A 466 26.15 25.13 8.22
CA LEU A 466 27.10 24.77 9.29
C LEU A 466 28.51 25.35 9.06
N HIS A 467 28.98 26.19 10.00
CA HIS A 467 30.37 26.63 10.04
C HIS A 467 31.24 25.67 10.86
N THR A 468 32.39 25.30 10.32
CA THR A 468 33.38 24.44 11.00
C THR A 468 33.99 25.11 12.24
N LEU A 469 33.87 24.45 13.39
CA LEU A 469 34.52 24.86 14.63
C LEU A 469 36.01 24.48 14.58
N ARG A 470 36.93 25.45 14.54
CA ARG A 470 38.40 25.18 14.58
C ARG A 470 38.99 25.29 15.99
N CYS A 471 39.87 24.36 16.33
CA CYS A 471 40.59 24.34 17.59
C CYS A 471 41.52 25.55 17.71
N LYS A 472 41.43 26.28 18.82
CA LYS A 472 42.23 27.47 19.14
C LYS A 472 43.74 27.21 19.20
N ALA A 473 44.17 25.98 19.48
CA ALA A 473 45.58 25.64 19.73
C ALA A 473 46.30 25.01 18.54
N CYS A 474 45.63 24.17 17.76
CA CYS A 474 46.25 23.42 16.66
C CYS A 474 45.62 23.67 15.28
N GLY A 475 44.55 24.48 15.20
CA GLY A 475 43.87 24.79 13.94
C GLY A 475 43.04 23.66 13.34
N GLN A 476 42.96 22.49 13.98
CA GLN A 476 42.16 21.36 13.50
C GLN A 476 40.66 21.62 13.61
N ASP A 477 39.90 21.23 12.59
CA ASP A 477 38.43 21.26 12.57
C ASP A 477 37.86 20.33 13.66
N ASN A 478 36.66 20.64 14.15
CA ASN A 478 35.95 19.85 15.14
C ASN A 478 35.63 18.46 14.56
N PRO A 479 35.91 17.37 15.29
CA PRO A 479 35.56 16.00 14.89
C PRO A 479 34.12 15.87 14.37
N ARG A 480 33.15 16.55 15.00
CA ARG A 480 31.75 16.54 14.53
C ARG A 480 31.58 17.10 13.12
N ASP A 481 32.30 18.16 12.79
CA ASP A 481 32.21 18.78 11.46
C ASP A 481 32.95 17.97 10.40
N GLN A 482 34.06 17.31 10.77
CA GLN A 482 34.75 16.35 9.91
C GLN A 482 33.84 15.14 9.59
N ILE A 483 33.09 14.67 10.59
CA ILE A 483 32.10 13.59 10.45
C ILE A 483 30.89 14.03 9.60
N CYS A 484 30.35 15.25 9.78
CA CYS A 484 29.32 15.82 8.90
C CYS A 484 29.78 15.89 7.44
N ARG A 485 30.99 16.38 7.16
CA ARG A 485 31.53 16.46 5.79
C ARG A 485 31.77 15.09 5.15
N ALA A 486 32.10 14.07 5.94
CA ALA A 486 32.24 12.70 5.47
C ALA A 486 30.89 12.01 5.20
N GLY A 487 29.75 12.72 5.32
CA GLY A 487 28.41 12.17 5.13
C GLY A 487 27.93 11.28 6.28
N LEU A 488 28.64 11.29 7.42
CA LEU A 488 28.33 10.50 8.61
C LEU A 488 27.56 11.30 9.67
N GLY A 489 27.42 12.62 9.47
CA GLY A 489 26.92 13.54 10.50
C GLY A 489 25.51 14.05 10.29
N GLU A 490 24.55 13.15 10.13
CA GLU A 490 23.19 13.35 10.65
C GLU A 490 22.85 12.24 11.64
N GLN A 491 23.64 12.12 12.71
CA GLN A 491 23.31 11.39 13.95
C GLN A 491 23.89 12.10 15.16
#